data_AF-A0A950UMH5-F1
#
_entry.id   AF-A0A950UMH5-F1
#
_cell.length_a   1.000
_cell.length_b   1.000
_cell.length_c   1.000
_cell.angle_alpha   90.00
_cell.angle_beta   90.00
_cell.angle_gamma   90.00
#
_symmetry.space_group_name_H-M   'P 1'
#
loop_
_entity.id
_entity.type
_entity.pdbx_description
1 polymer ?
#
loop_
_entity_poly.entity_id
_entity_poly.type
_entity_poly.pdbx_seq_one_letter_code
_entity_poly.pdbx_strand_id
1 'polypeptide(L)'
;MPSKPTVAFLTLGLTAAIVACSNLGNTTGVNVGPNFPSKTLYASNSNQNAISIYSNGAKSGSGPAFQIGGSNTTLNGPQYIAFDRHSNLWVTNYNPSTNRALLIEFEALATGNVLPLLSVPFTGRPRGIAFTPKTTASPGVVEDKPTASPTPIPNIMVITGNVPTETYPNRIFLFIPGGTTPFQSIGGPKPMLKLPGGVAIDGNGYIYVTNIQGAMVEQFALPSPVPTKKPTATPSPTPTP
;
A
#
# COMPACT_ATOMS: atom_id res chain seq x y z
N MET A 1 -16.13 -75.15 26.80
CA MET A 1 -16.42 -73.87 27.49
C MET A 1 -15.50 -72.81 26.90
N PRO A 2 -16.03 -71.80 26.20
CA PRO A 2 -15.24 -70.94 25.32
C PRO A 2 -14.52 -69.81 26.08
N SER A 3 -13.29 -69.54 25.66
CA SER A 3 -12.42 -68.44 26.08
C SER A 3 -12.93 -67.11 25.52
N LYS A 4 -12.96 -66.06 26.37
CA LYS A 4 -13.24 -64.68 25.95
C LYS A 4 -11.95 -64.02 25.46
N PRO A 5 -11.89 -63.45 24.24
CA PRO A 5 -10.84 -62.51 23.89
C PRO A 5 -11.24 -61.09 24.34
N THR A 6 -10.37 -60.46 25.11
CA THR A 6 -10.44 -59.04 25.47
C THR A 6 -10.19 -58.19 24.22
N VAL A 7 -11.18 -57.38 23.84
CA VAL A 7 -11.05 -56.41 22.75
C VAL A 7 -10.24 -55.22 23.25
N ALA A 8 -8.97 -55.14 22.86
CA ALA A 8 -8.17 -53.92 22.98
C ALA A 8 -8.48 -53.03 21.77
N PHE A 9 -9.18 -51.91 22.01
CA PHE A 9 -9.40 -50.90 20.99
C PHE A 9 -8.08 -50.15 20.71
N LEU A 10 -7.48 -50.45 19.57
CA LEU A 10 -6.45 -49.62 18.94
C LEU A 10 -7.14 -48.35 18.42
N THR A 11 -7.03 -47.24 19.15
CA THR A 11 -7.34 -45.93 18.56
C THR A 11 -6.12 -45.46 17.77
N LEU A 12 -6.18 -45.72 16.46
CA LEU A 12 -5.34 -45.07 15.46
C LEU A 12 -5.70 -43.57 15.46
N GLY A 13 -4.92 -42.76 16.17
CA GLY A 13 -5.02 -41.30 16.14
C GLY A 13 -4.55 -40.76 14.79
N LEU A 14 -5.40 -40.87 13.77
CA LEU A 14 -5.20 -40.22 12.49
C LEU A 14 -5.66 -38.76 12.64
N THR A 15 -4.73 -37.84 12.85
CA THR A 15 -4.98 -36.43 12.54
C THR A 15 -3.82 -35.91 11.71
N ALA A 16 -4.16 -35.66 10.44
CA ALA A 16 -3.31 -35.20 9.37
C ALA A 16 -2.43 -34.03 9.81
N ALA A 17 -1.13 -34.14 9.55
CA ALA A 17 -0.34 -32.96 9.27
C ALA A 17 -0.97 -32.29 8.05
N ILE A 18 -1.68 -31.17 8.23
CA ILE A 18 -1.93 -30.27 7.11
C ILE A 18 -0.57 -29.66 6.79
N VAL A 19 0.17 -30.40 5.97
CA VAL A 19 1.26 -29.85 5.19
C VAL A 19 0.59 -28.88 4.22
N ALA A 20 0.55 -27.60 4.60
CA ALA A 20 0.31 -26.53 3.65
C ALA A 20 1.57 -26.34 2.80
N CYS A 21 1.92 -27.36 2.02
CA CYS A 21 2.76 -27.16 0.85
C CYS A 21 1.87 -26.51 -0.19
N SER A 22 1.82 -25.18 -0.24
CA SER A 22 1.36 -24.52 -1.45
C SER A 22 2.44 -24.71 -2.51
N ASN A 23 2.34 -25.84 -3.23
CA ASN A 23 2.89 -25.98 -4.58
C ASN A 23 2.22 -24.91 -5.44
N LEU A 24 2.83 -23.73 -5.51
CA LEU A 24 2.45 -22.71 -6.47
C LEU A 24 3.03 -23.14 -7.81
N GLY A 25 2.15 -23.80 -8.58
CA GLY A 25 2.42 -24.24 -9.93
C GLY A 25 2.97 -23.11 -10.80
N ASN A 26 3.82 -23.52 -11.73
CA ASN A 26 4.23 -22.77 -12.90
C ASN A 26 2.99 -22.29 -13.67
N THR A 27 2.53 -21.07 -13.42
CA THR A 27 1.54 -20.39 -14.26
C THR A 27 2.18 -19.12 -14.82
N THR A 28 2.24 -19.09 -16.14
CA THR A 28 2.79 -18.00 -16.92
C THR A 28 1.96 -16.74 -16.73
N GLY A 29 2.55 -15.72 -16.10
CA GLY A 29 2.28 -14.32 -16.43
C GLY A 29 1.28 -13.55 -15.56
N VAL A 30 0.12 -14.09 -15.18
CA VAL A 30 -0.86 -13.32 -14.38
C VAL A 30 -1.71 -14.26 -13.50
N ASN A 31 -1.48 -14.27 -12.19
CA ASN A 31 -2.35 -14.97 -11.23
C ASN A 31 -3.36 -13.99 -10.62
N VAL A 32 -4.44 -13.72 -11.34
CA VAL A 32 -5.62 -13.04 -10.79
C VAL A 32 -6.33 -14.02 -9.86
N GLY A 33 -6.41 -13.71 -8.57
CA GLY A 33 -7.12 -14.51 -7.56
C GLY A 33 -8.64 -14.37 -7.67
N PRO A 34 -9.41 -15.11 -6.84
CA PRO A 34 -10.87 -14.97 -6.80
C PRO A 34 -11.28 -13.52 -6.53
N ASN A 35 -12.36 -13.08 -7.18
CA ASN A 35 -12.92 -11.74 -7.03
C ASN A 35 -13.27 -11.44 -5.56
N PHE A 36 -12.54 -10.54 -4.89
CA PHE A 36 -12.74 -10.19 -3.49
C PHE A 36 -13.10 -8.71 -3.28
N PRO A 37 -14.40 -8.36 -3.27
CA PRO A 37 -14.83 -7.05 -2.82
C PRO A 37 -15.73 -7.19 -1.58
N SER A 38 -15.16 -7.00 -0.37
CA SER A 38 -15.78 -6.33 0.80
C SER A 38 -15.32 -6.83 2.19
N LYS A 39 -14.61 -7.97 2.33
CA LYS A 39 -14.27 -8.52 3.67
C LYS A 39 -12.96 -9.35 3.68
N THR A 40 -11.85 -8.75 3.30
CA THR A 40 -10.54 -9.40 3.29
C THR A 40 -9.53 -8.55 4.05
N LEU A 41 -8.69 -9.18 4.88
CA LEU A 41 -7.59 -8.51 5.55
C LEU A 41 -6.28 -8.86 4.83
N TYR A 42 -5.53 -7.84 4.46
CA TYR A 42 -4.18 -7.97 3.93
C TYR A 42 -3.18 -7.58 5.02
N ALA A 43 -2.10 -8.33 5.13
CA ALA A 43 -1.04 -8.06 6.10
C ALA A 43 0.33 -8.27 5.45
N SER A 44 1.21 -7.28 5.55
CA SER A 44 2.60 -7.45 5.18
C SER A 44 3.30 -8.39 6.16
N ASN A 45 3.95 -9.44 5.65
CA ASN A 45 4.80 -10.33 6.41
C ASN A 45 6.25 -10.16 5.97
N SER A 46 6.96 -9.25 6.63
CA SER A 46 8.35 -8.92 6.29
C SER A 46 9.31 -10.08 6.49
N ASN A 47 9.03 -11.01 7.42
CA ASN A 47 9.88 -12.17 7.68
C ASN A 47 9.81 -13.21 6.55
N GLN A 48 8.65 -13.32 5.89
CA GLN A 48 8.43 -14.23 4.77
C GLN A 48 8.60 -13.56 3.40
N ASN A 49 8.87 -12.25 3.37
CA ASN A 49 8.88 -11.46 2.12
C ASN A 49 7.59 -11.67 1.31
N ALA A 50 6.45 -11.61 1.99
CA ALA A 50 5.14 -11.89 1.39
C ALA A 50 4.06 -10.95 1.94
N ILE A 51 2.95 -10.85 1.21
CA ILE A 51 1.70 -10.28 1.70
C ILE A 51 0.74 -11.43 1.99
N SER A 52 0.31 -11.53 3.24
CA SER A 52 -0.67 -12.51 3.71
C SER A 52 -2.10 -11.99 3.51
N ILE A 53 -2.99 -12.85 3.03
CA ILE A 53 -4.38 -12.49 2.70
C ILE A 53 -5.30 -13.41 3.49
N TYR A 54 -6.12 -12.83 4.35
CA TYR A 54 -7.06 -13.53 5.21
C TYR A 54 -8.48 -13.24 4.77
N SER A 55 -9.25 -14.31 4.50
CA SER A 55 -10.67 -14.23 4.22
C SER A 55 -11.48 -13.96 5.48
N ASN A 56 -12.68 -13.38 5.29
CA ASN A 56 -13.64 -13.19 6.36
C ASN A 56 -13.94 -14.51 7.10
N GLY A 57 -13.99 -14.45 8.43
CA GLY A 57 -14.29 -15.63 9.25
C GLY A 57 -13.13 -16.61 9.40
N ALA A 58 -11.92 -16.27 8.92
CA ALA A 58 -10.70 -17.00 9.31
C ALA A 58 -10.57 -17.00 10.83
N LYS A 59 -10.55 -18.20 11.42
CA LYS A 59 -10.37 -18.37 12.87
C LYS A 59 -8.92 -18.03 13.23
N SER A 60 -8.69 -17.55 14.44
CA SER A 60 -7.34 -17.38 14.97
C SER A 60 -6.52 -18.66 14.77
N GLY A 61 -5.35 -18.53 14.14
CA GLY A 61 -4.43 -19.66 13.92
C GLY A 61 -4.62 -20.44 12.62
N SER A 62 -5.63 -20.16 11.79
CA SER A 62 -5.82 -20.87 10.51
C SER A 62 -4.82 -20.51 9.42
N GLY A 63 -3.92 -19.56 9.68
CA GLY A 63 -3.01 -19.00 8.67
C GLY A 63 -3.76 -18.17 7.61
N PRO A 64 -3.02 -17.57 6.65
CA PRO A 64 -3.63 -16.84 5.55
C PRO A 64 -4.27 -17.80 4.54
N ALA A 65 -5.40 -17.38 3.97
CA ALA A 65 -6.07 -18.12 2.91
C ALA A 65 -5.29 -18.07 1.59
N PHE A 66 -4.62 -16.94 1.33
CA PHE A 66 -3.77 -16.74 0.16
C PHE A 66 -2.54 -15.91 0.54
N GLN A 67 -1.53 -15.90 -0.33
CA GLN A 67 -0.39 -15.01 -0.19
C GLN A 67 0.03 -14.46 -1.54
N ILE A 68 0.59 -13.25 -1.57
CA ILE A 68 1.42 -12.75 -2.66
C ILE A 68 2.87 -12.90 -2.19
N GLY A 69 3.66 -13.74 -2.84
CA GLY A 69 5.03 -14.02 -2.42
C GLY A 69 5.78 -14.91 -3.40
N GLY A 70 7.10 -14.97 -3.24
CA GLY A 70 8.00 -15.68 -4.17
C GLY A 70 8.89 -14.73 -4.95
N SER A 71 9.86 -15.28 -5.67
CA SER A 71 10.96 -14.53 -6.30
C SER A 71 10.51 -13.49 -7.33
N ASN A 72 9.39 -13.73 -8.03
CA ASN A 72 8.92 -12.84 -9.10
C ASN A 72 8.27 -11.57 -8.53
N THR A 73 7.84 -11.60 -7.27
CA THR A 73 7.16 -10.47 -6.61
C THR A 73 8.10 -9.32 -6.24
N THR A 74 9.42 -9.57 -6.25
CA THR A 74 10.49 -8.65 -5.80
C THR A 74 10.38 -8.18 -4.34
N LEU A 75 9.45 -8.75 -3.56
CA LEU A 75 9.26 -8.47 -2.15
C LEU A 75 10.52 -8.83 -1.35
N ASN A 76 10.97 -7.89 -0.53
CA ASN A 76 12.15 -8.00 0.33
C ASN A 76 12.02 -6.96 1.46
N GLY A 77 11.27 -7.33 2.50
CA GLY A 77 10.86 -6.42 3.57
C GLY A 77 9.64 -5.54 3.24
N PRO A 78 8.47 -6.09 2.80
CA PRO A 78 7.24 -5.31 2.72
C PRO A 78 6.88 -4.69 4.07
N GLN A 79 6.44 -3.43 4.09
CA GLN A 79 6.17 -2.68 5.33
C GLN A 79 4.73 -2.16 5.43
N TYR A 80 4.28 -1.39 4.43
CA TYR A 80 2.97 -0.73 4.45
C TYR A 80 2.24 -1.03 3.15
N ILE A 81 0.92 -1.09 3.24
CA ILE A 81 0.04 -1.43 2.12
C ILE A 81 -1.11 -0.45 2.01
N ALA A 82 -1.55 -0.16 0.79
CA ALA A 82 -2.78 0.55 0.53
C ALA A 82 -3.36 0.13 -0.83
N PHE A 83 -4.65 0.37 -1.02
CA PHE A 83 -5.31 0.15 -2.30
C PHE A 83 -5.54 1.47 -3.02
N ASP A 84 -5.35 1.46 -4.33
CA ASP A 84 -5.75 2.58 -5.17
C ASP A 84 -7.24 2.48 -5.57
N ARG A 85 -7.72 3.44 -6.37
CA ARG A 85 -9.11 3.46 -6.86
C ARG A 85 -9.48 2.32 -7.80
N HIS A 86 -8.50 1.64 -8.40
CA HIS A 86 -8.68 0.48 -9.25
C HIS A 86 -8.63 -0.83 -8.45
N SER A 87 -8.43 -0.75 -7.13
CA SER A 87 -8.21 -1.88 -6.23
C SER A 87 -6.88 -2.61 -6.45
N ASN A 88 -5.91 -1.96 -7.11
CA ASN A 88 -4.54 -2.44 -7.15
C ASN A 88 -3.90 -2.30 -5.77
N LEU A 89 -3.08 -3.28 -5.39
CA LEU A 89 -2.39 -3.29 -4.11
C LEU A 89 -1.03 -2.62 -4.26
N TRP A 90 -0.83 -1.53 -3.54
CA TRP A 90 0.45 -0.84 -3.46
C TRP A 90 1.16 -1.18 -2.16
N VAL A 91 2.44 -1.51 -2.26
CA VAL A 91 3.28 -1.98 -1.17
C VAL A 91 4.55 -1.14 -1.13
N THR A 92 4.85 -0.54 0.02
CA THR A 92 6.20 -0.04 0.27
C THR A 92 7.06 -1.20 0.74
N ASN A 93 8.12 -1.49 0.00
CA ASN A 93 9.02 -2.60 0.21
C ASN A 93 10.41 -2.06 0.59
N TYR A 94 10.87 -2.33 1.82
CA TYR A 94 12.11 -1.76 2.34
C TYR A 94 12.95 -2.82 3.02
N ASN A 95 14.16 -3.01 2.48
CA ASN A 95 15.16 -3.89 3.08
C ASN A 95 16.06 -3.07 4.03
N PRO A 96 15.98 -3.28 5.36
CA PRO A 96 16.75 -2.50 6.33
C PRO A 96 18.26 -2.76 6.27
N SER A 97 18.69 -3.93 5.80
CA SER A 97 20.12 -4.28 5.69
C SER A 97 20.82 -3.55 4.55
N THR A 98 20.09 -3.18 3.50
CA THR A 98 20.62 -2.50 2.30
C THR A 98 20.15 -1.06 2.16
N ASN A 99 19.24 -0.61 3.03
CA ASN A 99 18.54 0.67 2.93
C ASN A 99 17.80 0.87 1.59
N ARG A 100 17.51 -0.20 0.85
CA ARG A 100 16.84 -0.11 -0.45
C ARG A 100 15.33 -0.08 -0.24
N ALA A 101 14.69 0.95 -0.77
CA ALA A 101 13.24 1.13 -0.75
C ALA A 101 12.67 1.05 -2.18
N LEU A 102 11.62 0.27 -2.34
CA LEU A 102 10.88 0.08 -3.59
C LEU A 102 9.40 0.33 -3.31
N LEU A 103 8.74 0.97 -4.26
CA LEU A 103 7.30 1.01 -4.34
C LEU A 103 6.85 -0.03 -5.36
N ILE A 104 6.00 -0.95 -4.91
CA ILE A 104 5.55 -2.10 -5.70
C ILE A 104 4.04 -2.02 -5.86
N GLU A 105 3.56 -2.16 -7.09
CA GLU A 105 2.13 -2.27 -7.42
C GLU A 105 1.83 -3.68 -7.91
N PHE A 106 0.84 -4.32 -7.29
CA PHE A 106 0.26 -5.56 -7.78
C PHE A 106 -1.15 -5.29 -8.32
N GLU A 107 -1.49 -5.99 -9.40
CA GLU A 107 -2.83 -5.96 -9.95
C GLU A 107 -3.87 -6.35 -8.89
N ALA A 108 -5.06 -5.78 -9.02
CA ALA A 108 -6.20 -6.16 -8.21
C ALA A 108 -6.34 -7.69 -8.12
N LEU A 109 -6.55 -8.17 -6.89
CA LEU A 109 -6.75 -9.60 -6.58
C LEU A 109 -5.56 -10.51 -6.83
N ALA A 110 -4.36 -9.98 -7.08
CA ALA A 110 -3.16 -10.80 -7.26
C ALA A 110 -2.95 -11.81 -6.11
N THR A 111 -2.54 -13.04 -6.46
CA THR A 111 -2.13 -14.08 -5.50
C THR A 111 -0.97 -14.92 -6.06
N GLY A 112 -0.21 -15.58 -5.19
CA GLY A 112 0.93 -16.41 -5.56
C GLY A 112 2.19 -15.65 -5.96
N ASN A 113 3.01 -16.29 -6.78
CA ASN A 113 4.28 -15.76 -7.28
C ASN A 113 4.06 -14.98 -8.58
N VAL A 114 3.67 -13.72 -8.46
CA VAL A 114 3.31 -12.84 -9.59
C VAL A 114 4.36 -11.78 -9.86
N LEU A 115 4.40 -11.29 -11.09
CA LEU A 115 5.14 -10.08 -11.44
C LEU A 115 4.37 -8.83 -10.99
N PRO A 116 5.02 -7.82 -10.41
CA PRO A 116 4.42 -6.52 -10.17
C PRO A 116 4.05 -5.80 -11.48
N LEU A 117 2.99 -4.98 -11.44
CA LEU A 117 2.70 -3.98 -12.47
C LEU A 117 3.75 -2.86 -12.45
N LEU A 118 4.23 -2.52 -11.24
CA LEU A 118 5.23 -1.49 -11.01
C LEU A 118 6.21 -1.96 -9.92
N SER A 119 7.50 -1.65 -10.08
CA SER A 119 8.51 -1.83 -9.04
C SER A 119 9.59 -0.77 -9.20
N VAL A 120 9.45 0.35 -8.48
CA VAL A 120 10.31 1.53 -8.66
C VAL A 120 11.01 1.96 -7.38
N PRO A 121 12.29 2.34 -7.43
CA PRO A 121 13.00 2.81 -6.26
C PRO A 121 12.52 4.20 -5.81
N PHE A 122 12.51 4.43 -4.50
CA PHE A 122 12.35 5.75 -3.92
C PHE A 122 13.35 5.97 -2.78
N THR A 123 13.52 7.22 -2.36
CA THR A 123 14.49 7.57 -1.32
C THR A 123 13.86 7.52 0.07
N GLY A 124 14.65 7.04 1.04
CA GLY A 124 14.24 7.00 2.44
C GLY A 124 13.56 5.69 2.85
N ARG A 125 13.41 5.53 4.17
CA ARG A 125 12.66 4.43 4.78
C ARG A 125 11.17 4.80 4.86
N PRO A 126 10.26 4.02 4.28
CA PRO A 126 8.84 4.29 4.36
C PRO A 126 8.34 4.18 5.80
N ARG A 127 7.30 4.95 6.10
CA ARG A 127 6.58 4.98 7.38
C ARG A 127 5.06 4.90 7.21
N GLY A 128 4.59 4.89 5.97
CA GLY A 128 3.19 4.73 5.64
C GLY A 128 2.94 5.02 4.17
N ILE A 129 1.82 4.53 3.68
CA ILE A 129 1.29 4.79 2.34
C ILE A 129 -0.22 5.01 2.46
N ALA A 130 -0.75 5.99 1.74
CA ALA A 130 -2.19 6.24 1.67
C ALA A 130 -2.58 6.74 0.29
N PHE A 131 -3.80 6.40 -0.13
CA PHE A 131 -4.43 6.95 -1.32
C PHE A 131 -5.59 7.86 -0.94
N THR A 132 -5.83 8.87 -1.76
CA THR A 132 -7.06 9.67 -1.65
C THR A 132 -8.28 8.76 -1.76
N PRO A 133 -9.26 8.87 -0.84
CA PRO A 133 -10.45 8.06 -0.88
C PRO A 133 -11.20 8.22 -2.20
N LYS A 134 -11.88 7.16 -2.63
CA LYS A 134 -12.86 7.25 -3.71
C LYS A 134 -13.99 8.15 -3.23
N THR A 135 -14.05 9.39 -3.72
CA THR A 135 -15.20 10.26 -3.52
C THR A 135 -16.41 9.60 -4.18
N THR A 136 -17.30 9.06 -3.36
CA THR A 136 -18.70 8.96 -3.78
C THR A 136 -19.23 10.38 -3.63
N ALA A 137 -19.80 10.95 -4.69
CA ALA A 137 -20.54 12.19 -4.52
C ALA A 137 -21.53 11.99 -3.35
N SER A 138 -21.51 12.94 -2.41
CA SER A 138 -22.23 12.84 -1.13
C SER A 138 -23.70 12.44 -1.35
N PRO A 139 -24.22 11.36 -0.73
CA PRO A 139 -25.64 11.08 -0.78
C PRO A 139 -26.35 12.11 0.10
N GLY A 140 -26.98 13.11 -0.52
CA GLY A 140 -28.02 13.91 0.15
C GLY A 140 -27.87 15.42 0.18
N VAL A 141 -27.18 16.08 -0.77
CA VAL A 141 -27.39 17.52 -0.95
C VAL A 141 -28.56 17.71 -1.93
N VAL A 142 -29.72 18.05 -1.39
CA VAL A 142 -30.80 18.68 -2.17
C VAL A 142 -30.23 20.03 -2.60
N GLU A 143 -29.82 20.16 -3.86
CA GLU A 143 -29.26 21.39 -4.39
C GLU A 143 -30.34 22.48 -4.40
N ASP A 144 -30.24 23.43 -3.48
CA ASP A 144 -30.67 24.79 -3.76
C ASP A 144 -29.40 25.59 -4.09
N LYS A 145 -29.21 25.86 -5.39
CA LYS A 145 -28.16 26.68 -6.04
C LYS A 145 -26.77 26.03 -6.26
N PRO A 146 -26.38 25.77 -7.53
CA PRO A 146 -25.07 25.23 -7.85
C PRO A 146 -24.03 26.34 -7.90
N THR A 147 -23.24 26.50 -6.84
CA THR A 147 -21.98 27.26 -6.90
C THR A 147 -20.85 26.42 -6.33
N ALA A 148 -19.84 26.18 -7.17
CA ALA A 148 -18.70 25.27 -7.04
C ALA A 148 -19.04 23.78 -7.23
N SER A 149 -18.91 23.33 -8.49
CA SER A 149 -18.59 21.93 -8.79
C SER A 149 -17.39 21.53 -7.92
N PRO A 150 -17.49 20.54 -7.01
CA PRO A 150 -16.35 20.11 -6.23
C PRO A 150 -15.33 19.59 -7.24
N THR A 151 -14.21 20.30 -7.37
CA THR A 151 -13.11 19.83 -8.21
C THR A 151 -12.75 18.43 -7.72
N PRO A 152 -12.83 17.39 -8.56
CA PRO A 152 -12.58 16.03 -8.11
C PRO A 152 -11.17 15.98 -7.50
N ILE A 153 -11.07 15.48 -6.27
CA ILE A 153 -9.78 15.31 -5.60
C ILE A 153 -8.94 14.40 -6.51
N PRO A 154 -7.76 14.84 -6.99
CA PRO A 154 -6.91 14.01 -7.82
C PRO A 154 -6.55 12.73 -7.06
N ASN A 155 -6.52 11.58 -7.76
CA ASN A 155 -6.04 10.36 -7.13
C ASN A 155 -4.56 10.61 -6.77
N ILE A 156 -4.22 10.68 -5.49
CA ILE A 156 -2.86 10.97 -5.01
C ILE A 156 -2.44 9.84 -4.07
N MET A 157 -1.21 9.36 -4.27
CA MET A 157 -0.54 8.47 -3.34
C MET A 157 0.44 9.25 -2.49
N VAL A 158 0.34 9.09 -1.17
CA VAL A 158 1.19 9.74 -0.19
C VAL A 158 2.07 8.70 0.49
N ILE A 159 3.38 8.89 0.43
CA ILE A 159 4.36 8.07 1.16
C ILE A 159 5.08 8.96 2.16
N THR A 160 5.09 8.57 3.43
CA THR A 160 5.92 9.24 4.44
C THR A 160 7.19 8.45 4.68
N GLY A 161 8.29 9.12 4.95
CA GLY A 161 9.54 8.44 5.21
C GLY A 161 10.61 9.30 5.84
N ASN A 162 11.66 8.65 6.33
CA ASN A 162 12.85 9.30 6.86
C ASN A 162 14.08 8.87 6.05
N VAL A 163 14.98 9.80 5.76
CA VAL A 163 16.25 9.45 5.13
C VAL A 163 17.15 8.82 6.21
N PRO A 164 17.65 7.57 6.04
CA PRO A 164 18.37 6.86 7.09
C PRO A 164 19.61 7.57 7.61
N THR A 165 20.24 8.42 6.79
CA THR A 165 21.46 9.16 7.11
C THR A 165 21.22 10.51 7.77
N GLU A 166 19.97 10.97 7.88
CA GLU A 166 19.65 12.30 8.37
C GLU A 166 18.55 12.24 9.44
N THR A 167 18.81 12.83 10.60
CA THR A 167 17.79 13.01 11.65
C THR A 167 16.66 13.96 11.20
N TYR A 168 16.95 14.80 10.20
CA TYR A 168 16.04 15.73 9.54
C TYR A 168 16.34 15.81 8.03
N PRO A 169 15.67 14.98 7.20
CA PRO A 169 14.33 15.38 6.85
C PRO A 169 13.40 14.17 6.77
N ASN A 170 12.50 14.12 7.73
CA ASN A 170 11.24 13.43 7.51
C ASN A 170 10.51 14.12 6.34
N ARG A 171 10.04 13.32 5.38
CA ARG A 171 9.39 13.81 4.16
C ARG A 171 8.04 13.13 4.01
N ILE A 172 7.12 13.88 3.42
CA ILE A 172 5.91 13.37 2.79
C ILE A 172 6.14 13.51 1.29
N PHE A 173 6.07 12.42 0.55
CA PHE A 173 6.14 12.40 -0.91
C PHE A 173 4.74 12.22 -1.46
N LEU A 174 4.37 13.06 -2.43
CA LEU A 174 3.10 13.00 -3.12
C LEU A 174 3.35 12.57 -4.56
N PHE A 175 2.67 11.51 -4.97
CA PHE A 175 2.74 10.95 -6.31
C PHE A 175 1.37 11.00 -6.97
N ILE A 176 1.37 11.15 -8.29
CA ILE A 176 0.23 10.77 -9.12
C ILE A 176 0.34 9.25 -9.32
N PRO A 177 -0.73 8.45 -9.16
CA PRO A 177 -0.72 7.02 -9.41
C PRO A 177 -0.14 6.68 -10.79
N GLY A 178 0.74 5.67 -10.83
CA GLY A 178 1.55 5.34 -12.01
C GLY A 178 2.77 6.25 -12.22
N GLY A 179 2.88 7.36 -11.48
CA GLY A 179 4.06 8.22 -11.46
C GLY A 179 5.19 7.59 -10.66
N THR A 180 6.40 7.65 -11.21
CA THR A 180 7.61 7.07 -10.59
C THR A 180 8.43 8.11 -9.83
N THR A 181 8.10 9.38 -9.97
CA THR A 181 8.71 10.50 -9.24
C THR A 181 7.63 11.27 -8.49
N PRO A 182 7.94 11.77 -7.27
CA PRO A 182 6.99 12.59 -6.54
C PRO A 182 6.78 13.91 -7.30
N PHE A 183 5.54 14.27 -7.58
CA PHE A 183 5.22 15.58 -8.15
C PHE A 183 5.38 16.69 -7.11
N GLN A 184 5.33 16.34 -5.82
CA GLN A 184 5.58 17.25 -4.71
C GLN A 184 6.16 16.52 -3.49
N SER A 185 6.91 17.26 -2.68
CA SER A 185 7.28 16.81 -1.34
C SER A 185 7.00 17.88 -0.28
N ILE A 186 6.66 17.44 0.93
CA ILE A 186 6.53 18.28 2.12
C ILE A 186 7.62 17.83 3.10
N GLY A 187 8.45 18.75 3.57
CA GLY A 187 9.39 18.46 4.65
C GLY A 187 10.26 19.66 5.03
N GLY A 188 11.29 19.41 5.84
CA GLY A 188 12.08 20.45 6.52
C GLY A 188 11.59 20.69 7.94
N PRO A 189 12.09 21.73 8.64
CA PRO A 189 11.74 21.98 10.04
C PRO A 189 10.30 22.52 10.21
N LYS A 190 9.80 23.30 9.24
CA LYS A 190 8.49 23.98 9.32
C LYS A 190 7.29 23.03 9.40
N PRO A 191 7.24 21.91 8.65
CA PRO A 191 6.18 20.90 8.81
C PRO A 191 6.23 20.12 10.14
N MET A 192 7.23 20.36 10.99
CA MET A 192 7.39 19.74 12.31
C MET A 192 7.33 18.20 12.33
N LEU A 193 7.65 17.56 11.19
CA LEU A 193 7.69 16.11 11.07
C LEU A 193 8.81 15.52 11.93
N LYS A 194 8.41 14.78 12.97
CA LYS A 194 9.29 14.21 14.00
C LYS A 194 9.07 12.70 14.09
N LEU A 195 9.84 11.97 13.28
CA LEU A 195 9.76 10.51 13.12
C LEU A 195 8.31 10.04 12.84
N PRO A 196 7.79 10.25 11.62
CA PRO A 196 6.46 9.80 11.25
C PRO A 196 6.25 8.30 11.49
N GLY A 197 5.08 7.90 11.96
CA GLY A 197 4.70 6.50 12.21
C GLY A 197 3.63 5.95 11.26
N GLY A 198 2.90 6.84 10.58
CA GLY A 198 1.81 6.47 9.69
C GLY A 198 1.19 7.70 9.02
N VAL A 199 0.48 7.46 7.91
CA VAL A 199 -0.22 8.49 7.14
C VAL A 199 -1.60 8.01 6.73
N ALA A 200 -2.58 8.92 6.74
CA ALA A 200 -3.93 8.69 6.24
C ALA A 200 -4.43 9.92 5.48
N ILE A 201 -5.43 9.74 4.62
CA ILE A 201 -6.09 10.83 3.89
C ILE A 201 -7.60 10.69 4.10
N ASP A 202 -8.28 11.79 4.46
CA ASP A 202 -9.74 11.80 4.59
C ASP A 202 -10.46 12.13 3.26
N GLY A 203 -11.79 12.02 3.28
CA GLY A 203 -12.63 12.29 2.10
C GLY A 203 -12.64 13.76 1.66
N ASN A 204 -12.14 14.68 2.48
CA ASN A 204 -11.99 16.10 2.16
C ASN A 204 -10.61 16.41 1.58
N GLY A 205 -9.70 15.42 1.51
CA GLY A 205 -8.35 15.61 1.01
C GLY A 205 -7.38 16.20 2.03
N TYR A 206 -7.63 16.02 3.33
CA TYR A 206 -6.62 16.30 4.36
C TYR A 206 -5.74 15.08 4.60
N ILE A 207 -4.43 15.33 4.67
CA ILE A 207 -3.40 14.35 5.00
C ILE A 207 -3.13 14.44 6.50
N TYR A 208 -3.23 13.31 7.20
CA TYR A 208 -2.91 13.19 8.62
C TYR A 208 -1.65 12.37 8.78
N VAL A 209 -0.66 12.91 9.48
CA VAL A 209 0.61 12.23 9.76
C VAL A 209 0.79 12.11 11.26
N THR A 210 0.97 10.88 11.74
CA THR A 210 1.30 10.63 13.14
C THR A 210 2.81 10.78 13.33
N ASN A 211 3.24 11.57 14.31
CA ASN A 211 4.65 11.70 14.70
C ASN A 211 4.90 10.89 15.96
N ILE A 212 5.74 9.85 15.85
CA ILE A 212 6.14 9.01 16.99
C ILE A 212 6.93 9.87 17.98
N GLN A 213 7.85 10.70 17.48
CA GLN A 213 8.61 11.59 18.33
C GLN A 213 7.81 12.89 18.53
N GLY A 214 7.54 13.22 19.80
CA GLY A 214 6.67 14.36 20.16
C GLY A 214 5.19 14.03 20.26
N ALA A 215 4.77 12.80 19.92
CA ALA A 215 3.42 12.26 20.16
C ALA A 215 2.28 13.16 19.67
N MET A 216 2.38 13.65 18.43
CA MET A 216 1.41 14.58 17.83
C MET A 216 0.93 14.07 16.47
N VAL A 217 -0.29 14.47 16.09
CA VAL A 217 -0.82 14.29 14.73
C VAL A 217 -0.77 15.64 14.02
N GLU A 218 -0.12 15.68 12.87
CA GLU A 218 -0.05 16.85 11.99
C GLU A 218 -1.05 16.71 10.85
N GLN A 219 -1.73 17.80 10.52
CA GLN A 219 -2.68 17.88 9.43
C GLN A 219 -2.12 18.76 8.30
N PHE A 220 -2.17 18.27 7.07
CA PHE A 220 -1.79 19.01 5.88
C PHE A 220 -2.95 19.01 4.88
N ALA A 221 -3.15 20.12 4.18
CA ALA A 221 -4.03 20.14 3.03
C ALA A 221 -3.33 19.50 1.81
N LEU A 222 -4.06 18.74 0.99
CA LEU A 222 -3.57 18.39 -0.32
C LEU A 222 -3.24 19.68 -1.09
N PRO A 223 -2.05 19.77 -1.70
CA PRO A 223 -1.74 20.89 -2.56
C PRO A 223 -2.70 20.87 -3.74
N SER A 224 -3.32 22.01 -4.04
CA SER A 224 -4.06 22.16 -5.28
C SER A 224 -3.09 21.90 -6.43
N PRO A 225 -3.42 21.05 -7.43
CA PRO A 225 -2.64 20.97 -8.65
C PRO A 225 -2.75 22.31 -9.35
N VAL A 226 -1.82 23.23 -9.03
CA VAL A 226 -1.70 24.47 -9.78
C VAL A 226 -1.29 24.05 -11.18
N PRO A 227 -2.04 24.42 -12.24
CA PRO A 227 -1.56 24.21 -13.60
C PRO A 227 -0.20 24.88 -13.67
N THR A 228 0.84 24.12 -14.03
CA THR A 228 2.12 24.71 -14.41
C THR A 228 1.80 25.81 -15.41
N LYS A 229 2.09 27.08 -15.08
CA LYS A 229 2.00 28.14 -16.08
C LYS A 229 2.82 27.65 -17.26
N LYS A 230 2.15 27.44 -18.40
CA LYS A 230 2.80 27.21 -19.69
C LYS A 230 3.94 28.22 -19.78
N PRO A 231 5.19 27.83 -20.10
CA PRO A 231 6.28 28.78 -20.26
C PRO A 231 5.76 29.90 -21.14
N THR A 232 5.71 31.12 -20.60
CA THR A 232 5.44 32.30 -21.42
C THR A 232 6.52 32.27 -22.48
N ALA A 233 6.12 32.13 -23.74
CA ALA A 233 7.07 32.10 -24.84
C ALA A 233 8.02 33.29 -24.68
N THR A 234 9.31 33.03 -24.55
CA THR A 234 10.32 34.08 -24.58
C THR A 234 10.11 34.81 -25.90
N PRO A 235 9.85 36.14 -25.91
CA PRO A 235 9.76 36.86 -27.17
C PRO A 235 11.06 36.63 -27.93
N SER A 236 10.94 36.08 -29.14
CA SER A 236 12.07 35.93 -30.05
C SER A 236 12.64 37.33 -30.30
N PRO A 237 13.97 37.54 -30.22
CA PRO A 237 14.54 38.82 -30.56
C PRO A 237 14.14 39.19 -31.99
N THR A 238 13.55 40.37 -32.15
CA THR A 238 13.29 40.97 -33.45
C THR A 238 14.64 41.11 -34.16
N PRO A 239 14.83 40.59 -35.39
CA PRO A 239 16.05 40.85 -36.13
C PRO A 239 16.16 42.36 -36.36
N THR A 240 17.26 42.95 -35.90
CA THR A 240 17.60 44.35 -36.17
C THR A 240 17.84 44.52 -37.68
N PRO A 241 17.24 45.53 -38.33
CA PRO A 241 17.46 45.80 -39.74
C PRO A 241 18.90 46.21 -40.07
#